data_AF-A0A1G7CRR4-F1
#
_entry.id   AF-A0A1G7CRR4-F1
#
_cell.length_a   1.000
_cell.length_b   1.000
_cell.length_c   1.000
_cell.angle_alpha   90.00
_cell.angle_beta   90.00
_cell.angle_gamma   90.00
#
_symmetry.space_group_name_H-M   'P 1'
#
loop_
_entity.id
_entity.type
_entity.pdbx_description
1 polymer ?
#
loop_
_entity_poly.entity_id
_entity_poly.type
_entity_poly.pdbx_seq_one_letter_code
_entity_poly.pdbx_strand_id
1 'polypeptide(L)'
;MHQACLDYLAPAQTRLRLGRQKIVLEDARLIGNVDWRLNGQSFDALSLTSQPLADLSLFAAAINQVNTITLDLDHLYLFNARYRLASFASLTGYLYLLDSEDRRASARDSATWGVRLAGQQAG
;
A
#
# COMPACT_ATOMS: atom_id res chain seq x y z
N MET A 1 -11.42 7.14 -13.54
CA MET A 1 -10.15 6.82 -12.85
C MET A 1 -9.13 6.35 -13.86
N HIS A 2 -8.07 7.11 -14.09
CA HIS A 2 -7.07 6.82 -15.13
C HIS A 2 -5.81 6.24 -14.48
N GLN A 3 -5.31 5.12 -14.99
CA GLN A 3 -4.02 4.54 -14.61
C GLN A 3 -3.05 4.78 -15.75
N ALA A 4 -1.83 5.17 -15.42
CA ALA A 4 -0.75 5.42 -16.37
C ALA A 4 0.55 5.01 -15.68
N CYS A 5 1.00 3.79 -15.94
CA CYS A 5 2.13 3.22 -15.24
C CYS A 5 3.08 2.45 -16.16
N LEU A 6 4.35 2.44 -15.79
CA LEU A 6 5.39 1.60 -16.36
C LEU A 6 5.70 0.47 -15.39
N ASP A 7 5.63 -0.77 -15.87
CA ASP A 7 5.96 -1.97 -15.10
C ASP A 7 7.31 -2.53 -15.54
N TYR A 8 8.16 -2.84 -14.57
CA TYR A 8 9.36 -3.64 -14.76
C TYR A 8 9.26 -4.93 -13.93
N LEU A 9 9.43 -6.06 -14.60
CA LEU A 9 9.43 -7.39 -13.97
C LEU A 9 10.88 -7.81 -13.73
N ALA A 10 11.24 -7.88 -12.46
CA ALA A 10 12.53 -8.35 -12.00
C ALA A 10 12.45 -9.86 -11.62
N PRO A 11 13.60 -10.53 -11.46
CA PRO A 11 13.66 -11.89 -10.91
C PRO A 11 12.96 -12.02 -9.55
N ALA A 12 12.73 -13.27 -9.12
CA ALA A 12 12.06 -13.61 -7.86
C ALA A 12 10.62 -13.03 -7.75
N GLN A 13 9.87 -13.05 -8.86
CA GLN A 13 8.46 -12.61 -8.90
C GLN A 13 8.29 -11.17 -8.38
N THR A 14 9.25 -10.30 -8.70
CA THR A 14 9.25 -8.91 -8.25
C THR A 14 8.77 -8.01 -9.37
N ARG A 15 7.82 -7.13 -9.09
CA ARG A 15 7.34 -6.07 -9.98
C ARG A 15 7.66 -4.72 -9.37
N LEU A 16 8.34 -3.89 -10.14
CA LEU A 16 8.43 -2.45 -9.90
C LEU A 16 7.40 -1.75 -10.78
N ARG A 17 6.64 -0.82 -10.20
CA ARG A 17 5.65 -0.03 -10.93
C ARG A 17 5.84 1.45 -10.65
N LEU A 18 6.02 2.24 -11.70
CA LEU A 18 6.14 3.69 -11.62
C LEU A 18 4.97 4.37 -12.32
N GLY A 19 4.34 5.35 -11.65
CA GLY A 19 3.29 6.19 -12.21
C GLY A 19 1.96 6.08 -11.46
N ARG A 20 0.88 6.49 -12.13
CA ARG A 20 -0.47 6.52 -11.55
C ARG A 20 -1.05 5.11 -11.45
N GLN A 21 -1.34 4.69 -10.24
CA GLN A 21 -1.76 3.32 -9.95
C GLN A 21 -2.83 3.24 -8.86
N LYS A 22 -3.51 2.09 -8.81
CA LYS A 22 -4.33 1.68 -7.67
C LYS A 22 -3.46 0.96 -6.66
N ILE A 23 -3.58 1.33 -5.38
CA ILE A 23 -2.94 0.65 -4.26
C ILE A 23 -4.02 0.30 -3.25
N VAL A 24 -4.18 -0.99 -2.97
CA VAL A 24 -5.12 -1.51 -1.99
C VAL A 24 -4.38 -2.55 -1.18
N LEU A 25 -4.32 -2.35 0.14
CA LEU A 25 -3.59 -3.25 1.03
C LEU A 25 -4.57 -3.97 1.94
N GLU A 26 -4.39 -5.30 2.04
CA GLU A 26 -5.17 -6.18 2.91
C GLU A 26 -6.70 -6.03 2.70
N ASP A 27 -7.42 -5.69 3.77
CA ASP A 27 -8.86 -5.47 3.81
C ASP A 27 -9.23 -3.99 3.58
N ALA A 28 -8.33 -3.22 2.96
CA ALA A 28 -8.50 -1.80 2.65
C ALA A 28 -8.76 -0.91 3.88
N ARG A 29 -8.50 -1.39 5.11
CA ARG A 29 -8.85 -0.66 6.34
C ARG A 29 -8.04 0.63 6.55
N LEU A 30 -6.80 0.66 6.04
CA LEU A 30 -5.86 1.77 6.19
C LEU A 30 -5.53 2.40 4.84
N ILE A 31 -5.19 1.56 3.86
CA ILE A 31 -4.86 1.98 2.49
C ILE A 31 -5.76 1.22 1.53
N GLY A 32 -6.60 1.95 0.82
CA GLY A 32 -7.53 1.39 -0.14
C GLY A 32 -8.09 2.47 -1.06
N ASN A 33 -8.86 2.01 -2.04
CA ASN A 33 -9.59 2.84 -2.97
C ASN A 33 -11.09 2.82 -2.66
N VAL A 34 -11.76 3.94 -2.93
CA VAL A 34 -13.22 4.04 -2.80
C VAL A 34 -13.86 3.65 -4.13
N ASP A 35 -14.02 2.34 -4.36
CA ASP A 35 -14.46 1.80 -5.67
C ASP A 35 -15.94 2.07 -6.03
N TRP A 36 -16.78 2.48 -5.06
CA TRP A 36 -18.19 2.83 -5.34
C TRP A 36 -18.38 4.28 -5.80
N ARG A 37 -17.33 5.12 -5.78
CA ARG A 37 -17.37 6.48 -6.34
C ARG A 37 -16.86 6.46 -7.79
N LEU A 38 -17.54 7.16 -8.70
CA LEU A 38 -17.11 7.35 -10.10
C LEU A 38 -15.69 7.97 -10.21
N ASN A 39 -15.24 8.71 -9.19
CA ASN A 39 -13.89 9.23 -9.01
C ASN A 39 -13.11 8.45 -7.95
N GLY A 40 -12.74 7.21 -8.26
CA GLY A 40 -11.92 6.37 -7.37
C GLY A 40 -10.54 6.97 -7.07
N GLN A 41 -10.04 6.75 -5.85
CA GLN A 41 -8.76 7.26 -5.35
C GLN A 41 -7.58 6.53 -5.99
N SER A 42 -6.66 7.29 -6.60
CA SER A 42 -5.42 6.76 -7.21
C SER A 42 -4.18 7.40 -6.59
N PHE A 43 -3.04 6.76 -6.77
CA PHE A 43 -1.77 7.16 -6.19
C PHE A 43 -0.75 7.33 -7.32
N ASP A 44 -0.09 8.47 -7.37
CA ASP A 44 1.13 8.61 -8.16
C ASP A 44 2.27 8.13 -7.26
N ALA A 45 2.97 7.08 -7.71
CA ALA A 45 3.88 6.35 -6.84
C ALA A 45 4.91 5.53 -7.59
N LEU A 46 6.02 5.25 -6.92
CA LEU A 46 6.88 4.10 -7.19
C LEU A 46 6.51 3.00 -6.20
N SER A 47 6.15 1.83 -6.69
CA SER A 47 5.81 0.66 -5.86
C SER A 47 6.60 -0.57 -6.25
N LEU A 48 6.82 -1.43 -5.26
CA LEU A 48 7.41 -2.75 -5.39
C LEU A 48 6.41 -3.76 -4.84
N THR A 49 6.15 -4.81 -5.60
CA THR A 49 5.48 -6.03 -5.12
C THR A 49 6.40 -7.20 -5.38
N SER A 50 6.66 -8.03 -4.38
CA SER A 50 7.55 -9.18 -4.52
C SER A 50 6.99 -10.40 -3.80
N GLN A 51 7.19 -11.57 -4.40
CA GLN A 51 6.92 -12.87 -3.79
C GLN A 51 8.20 -13.71 -3.82
N PRO A 52 9.19 -13.37 -2.97
CA PRO A 52 10.49 -14.01 -3.00
C PRO A 52 10.44 -15.48 -2.53
N LEU A 53 9.42 -15.83 -1.73
CA LEU A 53 9.14 -17.19 -1.25
C LEU A 53 7.66 -17.49 -1.46
N ALA A 54 7.29 -18.76 -1.56
CA ALA A 54 5.91 -19.18 -1.81
C ALA A 54 4.90 -18.68 -0.75
N ASP A 55 5.36 -18.46 0.47
CA ASP A 55 4.54 -18.04 1.62
C ASP A 55 4.76 -16.57 2.02
N LEU A 56 5.65 -15.84 1.34
CA LEU A 56 6.00 -14.46 1.68
C LEU A 56 5.62 -13.51 0.56
N SER A 57 4.73 -12.57 0.85
CA SER A 57 4.40 -11.43 -0.01
C SER A 57 4.90 -10.14 0.60
N LEU A 58 5.60 -9.34 -0.18
CA LEU A 58 6.14 -8.05 0.21
C LEU A 58 5.56 -6.96 -0.69
N PHE A 59 5.20 -5.83 -0.08
CA PHE A 59 4.80 -4.63 -0.76
C PHE A 59 5.50 -3.43 -0.14
N ALA A 60 6.03 -2.55 -0.99
CA ALA A 60 6.50 -1.24 -0.57
C ALA A 60 6.08 -0.18 -1.59
N ALA A 61 5.83 1.05 -1.15
CA ALA A 61 5.60 2.17 -2.06
C ALA A 61 6.08 3.49 -1.47
N ALA A 62 6.62 4.35 -2.33
CA ALA A 62 6.79 5.77 -2.08
C ALA A 62 5.77 6.51 -2.95
N ILE A 63 4.84 7.19 -2.29
CA ILE A 63 3.72 7.91 -2.90
C ILE A 63 4.00 9.40 -2.74
N ASN A 64 3.95 10.14 -3.84
CA ASN A 64 4.14 11.59 -3.87
C ASN A 64 2.83 12.36 -4.08
N GLN A 65 1.76 11.68 -4.46
CA GLN A 65 0.46 12.34 -4.63
C GLN A 65 -0.69 11.35 -4.44
N VAL A 66 -1.63 11.74 -3.59
CA VAL A 66 -2.92 11.06 -3.45
C VAL A 66 -3.97 11.81 -4.25
N ASN A 67 -4.40 11.23 -5.36
CA ASN A 67 -5.41 11.82 -6.23
C ASN A 67 -6.81 11.51 -5.66
N THR A 68 -7.31 12.41 -4.81
CA THR A 68 -8.65 12.36 -4.19
C THR A 68 -9.23 13.77 -4.04
N ILE A 69 -10.44 13.92 -3.49
CA ILE A 69 -11.19 15.19 -3.50
C ILE A 69 -10.77 16.13 -2.38
N THR A 70 -10.35 15.61 -1.22
CA THR A 70 -10.27 16.38 0.04
C THR A 70 -8.96 16.24 0.80
N LEU A 71 -7.93 15.67 0.17
CA LEU A 71 -6.70 15.30 0.88
C LEU A 71 -5.50 15.64 0.00
N ASP A 72 -4.71 16.58 0.49
CA ASP A 72 -3.40 16.95 -0.04
C ASP A 72 -2.36 16.32 0.88
N LEU A 73 -1.55 15.40 0.35
CA LEU A 73 -0.50 14.71 1.08
C LEU A 73 0.74 14.72 0.19
N ASP A 74 1.84 15.20 0.76
CA ASP A 74 3.10 15.33 0.03
C ASP A 74 3.80 13.98 -0.11
N HIS A 75 4.06 13.29 1.00
CA HIS A 75 4.82 12.05 0.98
C HIS A 75 4.21 10.98 1.87
N LEU A 76 3.92 9.81 1.28
CA LEU A 76 3.45 8.63 1.99
C LEU A 76 4.30 7.42 1.64
N TYR A 77 4.95 6.85 2.65
CA TYR A 77 5.73 5.63 2.52
C TYR A 77 4.94 4.46 3.08
N LEU A 78 4.78 3.42 2.28
CA LEU A 78 4.07 2.21 2.66
C LEU A 78 5.02 1.03 2.69
N PHE A 79 4.97 0.25 3.77
CA PHE A 79 5.62 -1.05 3.88
C PHE A 79 4.60 -2.05 4.41
N ASN A 80 4.49 -3.19 3.72
CA ASN A 80 3.61 -4.27 4.11
C ASN A 80 4.27 -5.61 3.78
N ALA A 81 4.29 -6.51 4.76
CA ALA A 81 4.82 -7.85 4.61
C ALA A 81 3.81 -8.85 5.16
N ARG A 82 3.46 -9.85 4.35
CA ARG A 82 2.53 -10.91 4.71
C ARG A 82 3.19 -12.26 4.58
N TYR A 83 3.19 -13.02 5.66
CA TYR A 83 3.67 -14.39 5.72
C TYR A 83 2.51 -15.35 5.99
N ARG A 84 2.36 -16.38 5.17
CA ARG A 84 1.38 -17.45 5.36
C ARG A 84 1.97 -18.48 6.33
N LEU A 85 1.40 -18.56 7.54
CA LEU A 85 1.83 -19.49 8.58
C LEU A 85 1.29 -20.91 8.31
N ALA A 86 0.07 -20.99 7.81
CA ALA A 86 -0.61 -22.23 7.41
C ALA A 86 -1.66 -21.91 6.34
N SER A 87 -2.29 -22.92 5.75
CA SER A 87 -3.40 -22.72 4.78
C SER A 87 -4.55 -21.89 5.35
N PHE A 88 -4.76 -21.94 6.66
CA PHE A 88 -5.82 -21.23 7.38
C PHE A 88 -5.34 -20.01 8.18
N ALA A 89 -4.05 -19.68 8.17
CA ALA A 89 -3.49 -18.62 9.02
C ALA A 89 -2.40 -17.79 8.33
N SER A 90 -2.43 -16.47 8.53
CA SER A 90 -1.39 -15.55 8.05
C SER A 90 -1.04 -14.47 9.06
N LEU A 91 0.22 -14.06 9.04
CA LEU A 91 0.78 -12.95 9.80
C LEU A 91 1.09 -11.79 8.83
N THR A 92 0.63 -10.60 9.14
CA THR A 92 0.94 -9.38 8.37
C THR A 92 1.56 -8.34 9.27
N GLY A 93 2.72 -7.79 8.89
CA GLY A 93 3.30 -6.59 9.49
C GLY A 93 3.16 -5.41 8.52
N TYR A 94 2.90 -4.22 9.05
CA TYR A 94 2.82 -3.00 8.24
C TYR A 94 3.39 -1.78 8.96
N LEU A 95 3.91 -0.84 8.18
CA LEU A 95 4.41 0.47 8.60
C LEU A 95 4.09 1.48 7.51
N TYR A 96 3.31 2.50 7.85
CA TYR A 96 2.92 3.60 6.99
C TYR A 96 3.39 4.90 7.61
N LEU A 97 4.21 5.63 6.88
CA LEU A 97 4.79 6.90 7.31
C LEU A 97 4.24 7.99 6.43
N LEU A 98 3.52 8.92 7.05
CA LEU A 98 3.05 10.13 6.41
C LEU A 98 3.95 11.28 6.85
N ASP A 99 4.49 11.99 5.87
CA ASP A 99 5.36 13.14 6.03
C ASP A 99 4.75 14.32 5.27
N SER A 100 4.47 15.41 5.99
CA SER A 100 3.91 16.64 5.42
C SER A 100 5.01 17.70 5.34
N GLU A 101 5.29 18.24 4.16
CA GLU A 101 6.32 19.27 3.99
C GLU A 101 5.85 20.67 4.46
N ASP A 102 4.59 20.79 4.88
CA ASP A 102 3.97 22.06 5.23
C ASP A 102 4.46 22.57 6.61
N ARG A 103 5.28 23.63 6.63
CA ARG A 103 5.83 24.26 7.87
C ARG A 103 4.79 24.95 8.76
N ARG A 104 3.50 24.79 8.49
CA ARG A 104 2.39 25.38 9.24
C ARG A 104 2.07 24.49 10.44
N ALA A 105 1.38 25.05 11.45
CA ALA A 105 0.87 24.28 12.61
C ALA A 105 -0.14 23.16 12.24
N SER A 106 -0.41 22.98 10.95
CA SER A 106 -1.30 21.98 10.37
C SER A 106 -0.55 20.79 9.76
N ALA A 107 0.80 20.74 9.81
CA ALA A 107 1.57 19.55 9.42
C ALA A 107 1.04 18.31 10.16
N ARG A 108 0.77 17.24 9.42
CA ARG A 108 0.22 15.99 9.94
C ARG A 108 1.18 14.85 9.68
N ASP A 109 2.34 14.92 10.32
CA ASP A 109 3.24 13.78 10.35
C ASP A 109 2.60 12.67 11.19
N SER A 110 2.57 11.47 10.65
CA SER A 110 2.04 10.32 11.39
C SER A 110 2.73 9.04 10.99
N ALA A 111 2.96 8.19 11.99
CA ALA A 111 3.46 6.84 11.80
C ALA A 111 2.39 5.86 12.26
N THR A 112 1.86 5.07 11.34
CA THR A 112 0.91 4.00 11.62
C THR A 112 1.57 2.67 11.37
N TRP A 113 1.71 1.85 12.41
CA TRP A 113 2.35 0.54 12.31
C TRP A 113 1.60 -0.49 13.12
N GLY A 114 1.83 -1.76 12.81
CA GLY A 114 1.19 -2.83 13.54
C GLY A 114 1.46 -4.20 12.94
N VAL A 115 0.94 -5.20 13.65
CA VAL A 115 1.02 -6.61 13.28
C VAL A 115 -0.37 -7.21 13.39
N ARG A 116 -0.74 -8.08 12.44
CA ARG A 116 -2.02 -8.76 12.38
C ARG A 116 -1.81 -10.26 12.24
N LEU A 117 -2.47 -11.04 13.08
CA LEU A 117 -2.73 -12.45 12.85
C LEU A 117 -4.16 -12.60 12.33
N ALA A 118 -4.33 -13.28 11.20
CA ALA A 118 -5.63 -13.61 10.63
C ALA A 118 -5.73 -15.12 10.47
N GLY A 119 -6.82 -15.70 10.98
CA GLY A 119 -7.14 -17.11 10.83
C GLY A 119 -8.56 -17.30 10.30
N GLN A 120 -8.79 -18.33 9.51
CA GLN A 120 -10.14 -18.82 9.18
C GLN A 120 -10.39 -20.11 9.96
N GLN A 121 -11.53 -20.20 10.66
CA GLN A 121 -11.94 -21.47 11.25
C GLN A 121 -12.44 -22.38 10.13
N ALA A 122 -11.93 -23.62 10.09
CA ALA A 122 -12.52 -24.67 9.27
C ALA A 122 -13.91 -24.98 9.86
N GLY A 123 -14.95 -24.73 9.07
CA GLY A 123 -16.33 -25.14 9.37
C GLY A 123 -16.57 -26.59 9.01
#